data_AF-A0A7Y8HWY7-F1
#
_entry.id   AF-A0A7Y8HWY7-F1
#
_cell.length_a   1.000
_cell.length_b   1.000
_cell.length_c   1.000
_cell.angle_alpha   90.00
_cell.angle_beta   90.00
_cell.angle_gamma   90.00
#
_symmetry.space_group_name_H-M   'P 1'
#
loop_
_entity.id
_entity.type
_entity.pdbx_description
1 polymer ?
#
loop_
_entity_poly.entity_id
_entity_poly.type
_entity_poly.pdbx_seq_one_letter_code
_entity_poly.pdbx_strand_id
1 'polypeptide(L)'
;MRHHSKNSKYAKLKVAGFFGSTDAVKQAVKEGLGFSFLPKIVVTDELEHKMLKEIKIPEVAIRNKFYLAIYKESHIPKTYKTFLEHIISIYKNTNLYIP
;
A
#
# COMPACT_ATOMS: atom_id res chain seq x y z
N MET A 1 -21.24 4.27 25.63
CA MET A 1 -20.25 4.97 26.48
C MET A 1 -19.54 6.01 25.61
N ARG A 2 -19.66 7.29 25.95
CA ARG A 2 -19.08 8.44 25.22
C ARG A 2 -17.55 8.44 25.36
N HIS A 3 -16.84 8.59 24.25
CA HIS A 3 -15.53 9.23 24.28
C HIS A 3 -15.61 10.55 23.50
N HIS A 4 -15.69 11.65 24.25
CA HIS A 4 -15.22 12.95 23.80
C HIS A 4 -13.69 12.87 23.74
N SER A 5 -13.11 13.07 22.54
CA SER A 5 -11.72 13.49 22.41
C SER A 5 -11.71 14.88 21.77
N LYS A 6 -11.08 15.80 22.49
CA LYS A 6 -10.88 17.20 22.15
C LYS A 6 -10.08 17.34 20.85
N ASN A 7 -10.44 18.38 20.08
CA ASN A 7 -9.64 19.13 19.11
C ASN A 7 -8.89 18.32 18.03
N SER A 8 -9.37 18.36 16.79
CA SER A 8 -8.47 18.15 15.64
C SER A 8 -8.93 18.94 14.42
N LYS A 9 -7.99 19.67 13.84
CA LYS A 9 -8.07 20.57 12.67
C LYS A 9 -8.38 19.83 11.34
N TYR A 10 -8.87 18.59 11.38
CA TYR A 10 -8.97 17.70 10.22
C TYR A 10 -10.42 17.41 9.83
N ALA A 11 -10.64 17.21 8.52
CA ALA A 11 -11.95 16.84 7.98
C ALA A 11 -12.41 15.50 8.56
N LYS A 12 -13.65 15.47 9.06
CA LYS A 12 -14.27 14.24 9.57
C LYS A 12 -14.72 13.38 8.38
N LEU A 13 -13.98 12.31 8.10
CA LEU A 13 -14.34 11.36 7.04
C LEU A 13 -15.48 10.44 7.50
N LYS A 14 -16.38 10.09 6.58
CA LYS A 14 -17.44 9.08 6.79
C LYS A 14 -16.95 7.74 6.26
N VAL A 15 -16.93 6.72 7.12
CA VAL A 15 -16.59 5.35 6.72
C VAL A 15 -17.74 4.79 5.87
N ALA A 16 -17.44 4.41 4.64
CA ALA A 16 -18.42 3.87 3.70
C ALA A 16 -18.56 2.33 3.76
N GLY A 17 -17.53 1.61 4.24
CA GLY A 17 -17.56 0.16 4.40
C GLY A 17 -16.23 -0.41 4.91
N PHE A 18 -16.24 -1.68 5.30
CA PHE A 18 -15.06 -2.45 5.68
C PHE A 18 -14.92 -3.64 4.73
N PHE A 19 -13.72 -3.83 4.17
CA PHE A 19 -13.44 -4.85 3.17
C PHE A 19 -12.20 -5.65 3.57
N GLY A 20 -12.25 -6.96 3.35
CA GLY A 20 -11.18 -7.89 3.76
C GLY A 20 -10.01 -8.01 2.79
N SER A 21 -10.08 -7.40 1.60
CA SER A 21 -9.02 -7.45 0.59
C SER A 21 -8.92 -6.15 -0.18
N THR A 22 -7.73 -5.87 -0.71
CA THR A 22 -7.53 -4.67 -1.53
C THR A 22 -8.36 -4.70 -2.81
N ASP A 23 -8.55 -5.86 -3.42
CA ASP A 23 -9.39 -5.97 -4.62
C ASP A 23 -10.86 -5.63 -4.33
N ALA A 24 -11.40 -6.03 -3.18
CA ALA A 24 -12.75 -5.63 -2.78
C ALA A 24 -12.85 -4.11 -2.59
N VAL A 25 -11.82 -3.47 -2.01
CA VAL A 25 -11.75 -2.01 -1.93
C VAL A 25 -11.70 -1.37 -3.32
N LYS A 26 -10.88 -1.89 -4.24
CA LYS A 26 -10.78 -1.37 -5.61
C LYS A 26 -12.11 -1.45 -6.34
N GLN A 27 -12.81 -2.58 -6.25
CA GLN A 27 -14.14 -2.73 -6.84
C GLN A 27 -15.15 -1.76 -6.23
N ALA A 28 -15.21 -1.64 -4.91
CA ALA A 28 -16.12 -0.71 -4.25
C ALA A 28 -15.89 0.76 -4.68
N VAL A 29 -14.63 1.17 -4.84
CA VAL A 29 -14.28 2.51 -5.35
C VAL A 29 -14.68 2.68 -6.82
N LYS A 30 -14.46 1.66 -7.68
CA LYS A 30 -14.90 1.67 -9.09
C LYS A 30 -16.42 1.82 -9.22
N GLU A 31 -17.18 1.17 -8.32
CA GLU A 31 -18.64 1.26 -8.24
C GLU A 31 -19.15 2.54 -7.55
N GLY A 32 -18.26 3.49 -7.23
CA GLY A 32 -18.65 4.81 -6.73
C GLY A 32 -18.92 4.90 -5.23
N LEU A 33 -18.50 3.92 -4.42
CA LEU A 33 -18.68 3.95 -2.96
C LEU A 33 -17.94 5.13 -2.29
N GLY A 34 -16.87 5.63 -2.92
CA GLY A 34 -16.08 6.75 -2.41
C GLY A 34 -14.63 6.69 -2.86
N PHE A 35 -13.70 6.97 -1.94
CA PHE A 35 -12.25 6.91 -2.17
C PHE A 35 -11.57 6.08 -1.06
N SER A 36 -10.33 5.67 -1.31
CA SER A 36 -9.52 4.93 -0.34
C SER A 36 -8.04 5.34 -0.43
N PHE A 37 -7.30 5.13 0.66
CA PHE A 37 -5.85 5.31 0.71
C PHE A 37 -5.18 3.96 0.46
N LEU A 38 -4.55 3.78 -0.69
CA LEU A 38 -3.88 2.55 -1.07
C LEU A 38 -2.45 2.84 -1.56
N PRO A 39 -1.50 1.89 -1.38
CA PRO A 39 -0.20 2.00 -2.03
C PRO A 39 -0.38 2.05 -3.55
N LYS A 40 0.34 2.96 -4.22
CA LYS A 40 0.22 3.15 -5.67
C LYS A 40 0.43 1.87 -6.46
N ILE A 41 1.36 1.01 -6.02
CA ILE A 41 1.66 -0.28 -6.66
C ILE A 41 0.44 -1.20 -6.78
N VAL A 42 -0.55 -1.09 -5.90
CA VAL A 42 -1.73 -1.98 -5.91
C VAL A 42 -2.81 -1.51 -6.90
N VAL A 43 -2.71 -0.27 -7.37
CA VAL A 43 -3.66 0.36 -8.30
C VAL A 43 -3.01 0.73 -9.64
N THR A 44 -1.78 0.26 -9.91
CA THR A 44 -1.03 0.63 -11.12
C THR A 44 -1.83 0.32 -12.38
N ASP A 45 -2.34 -0.90 -12.51
CA ASP A 45 -3.14 -1.34 -13.67
C ASP A 45 -4.41 -0.49 -13.82
N GLU A 46 -5.10 -0.20 -12.71
CA GLU A 46 -6.27 0.67 -12.72
C GLU A 46 -5.97 2.11 -13.15
N LEU A 47 -4.81 2.64 -12.78
CA LEU A 47 -4.38 3.97 -13.19
C LEU A 47 -3.98 3.98 -14.67
N GLU A 48 -3.27 2.96 -15.14
CA GLU A 48 -2.87 2.80 -16.55
C GLU A 48 -4.07 2.68 -17.48
N HIS A 49 -5.09 1.91 -17.08
CA HIS A 49 -6.32 1.73 -17.83
C HIS A 49 -7.39 2.80 -17.53
N LYS A 50 -7.05 3.86 -16.77
CA LYS A 50 -7.96 4.96 -16.39
C LYS A 50 -9.26 4.49 -15.71
N MET A 51 -9.25 3.32 -15.09
CA MET A 51 -10.36 2.80 -14.29
C MET A 51 -10.47 3.52 -12.95
N LEU A 52 -9.34 3.97 -12.40
CA LEU A 52 -9.27 4.77 -11.18
C LEU A 52 -8.44 6.03 -11.42
N LYS A 53 -8.57 7.01 -10.52
CA LYS A 53 -7.80 8.25 -10.55
C LYS A 53 -7.06 8.45 -9.23
N GLU A 54 -5.78 8.79 -9.33
CA GLU A 54 -4.97 9.18 -8.18
C GLU A 54 -5.37 10.59 -7.70
N ILE A 55 -5.61 10.73 -6.40
CA ILE A 55 -5.83 12.01 -5.73
C ILE A 55 -4.56 12.36 -4.96
N LYS A 56 -3.84 13.40 -5.41
CA LYS A 56 -2.63 13.88 -4.73
C LYS A 56 -3.02 14.79 -3.58
N ILE A 57 -2.49 14.49 -2.39
CA ILE A 57 -2.63 15.32 -1.19
C ILE A 57 -1.24 15.84 -0.82
N PRO A 58 -0.88 17.08 -1.19
CA PRO A 58 0.51 17.58 -1.08
C PRO A 58 1.08 17.52 0.33
N GLU A 59 0.24 17.67 1.35
CA GLU A 59 0.62 17.74 2.76
C GLU A 59 0.72 16.35 3.42
N VAL A 60 0.40 15.27 2.71
CA VAL A 60 0.33 13.92 3.26
C VAL A 60 1.22 12.96 2.48
N ALA A 61 2.29 12.49 3.13
CA ALA A 61 3.16 11.44 2.62
C ALA A 61 2.96 10.15 3.44
N ILE A 62 2.20 9.19 2.89
CA ILE A 62 2.05 7.86 3.50
C ILE A 62 3.18 6.96 2.97
N ARG A 63 4.13 6.61 3.83
CA ARG A 63 5.25 5.74 3.49
C ARG A 63 5.02 4.34 4.03
N ASN A 64 5.00 3.35 3.14
CA ASN A 64 4.97 1.94 3.50
C ASN A 64 6.38 1.35 3.36
N LYS A 65 6.81 0.60 4.38
CA LYS A 65 8.07 -0.15 4.36
C LYS A 65 7.75 -1.62 4.11
N PHE A 66 8.37 -2.21 3.10
CA PHE A 66 8.31 -3.65 2.84
C PHE A 66 9.52 -4.33 3.45
N TYR A 67 9.32 -5.48 4.07
CA TYR A 67 10.36 -6.24 4.74
C TYR A 67 10.38 -7.66 4.22
N LEU A 68 11.59 -8.21 4.12
CA LEU A 68 11.79 -9.63 3.86
C LEU A 68 12.14 -10.31 5.19
N ALA A 69 11.22 -11.13 5.70
CA ALA A 69 11.46 -11.91 6.90
C ALA A 69 12.17 -13.23 6.50
N ILE A 70 13.36 -13.45 7.05
CA ILE A 70 14.20 -14.61 6.75
C ILE A 70 14.46 -15.33 8.05
N TYR A 71 14.26 -16.64 8.07
CA TYR A 71 14.60 -17.46 9.22
C TYR A 71 16.11 -17.57 9.35
N LYS A 72 16.63 -17.36 10.56
CA LYS A 72 18.07 -17.42 10.86
C LYS A 72 18.51 -18.88 11.01
N GLU A 73 18.44 -19.64 9.94
CA GLU A 73 18.94 -21.01 9.89
C GLU A 73 20.34 -21.08 9.29
N SER A 74 21.17 -21.97 9.82
CA SER A 74 22.56 -22.15 9.38
C SER A 74 22.68 -22.82 8.01
N HIS A 75 21.62 -23.49 7.53
CA HIS A 75 21.63 -24.24 6.28
C HIS A 75 20.50 -23.78 5.34
N ILE A 76 20.79 -22.74 4.56
CA ILE A 76 19.89 -22.25 3.51
C ILE A 76 20.25 -22.96 2.19
N PRO A 77 19.31 -23.67 1.53
CA PRO A 77 19.56 -24.29 0.22
C PRO A 77 20.03 -23.25 -0.81
N LYS A 78 20.90 -23.68 -1.74
CA LYS A 78 21.47 -22.78 -2.76
C LYS A 78 20.40 -22.07 -3.59
N THR A 79 19.30 -22.76 -3.91
CA THR A 79 18.15 -22.19 -4.63
C THR A 79 17.51 -21.04 -3.88
N TYR A 80 17.30 -21.16 -2.57
CA TYR A 80 16.77 -20.09 -1.74
C TYR A 80 17.73 -18.89 -1.70
N LYS A 81 19.03 -19.14 -1.53
CA LYS A 81 20.04 -18.07 -1.54
C LYS A 81 20.07 -17.33 -2.87
N THR A 82 20.01 -18.04 -3.99
CA THR A 82 19.95 -17.43 -5.32
C THR A 82 18.67 -16.61 -5.53
N PHE A 83 17.52 -17.11 -5.07
CA PHE A 83 16.28 -16.34 -5.11
C PHE A 83 16.37 -15.08 -4.24
N LEU A 84 16.90 -15.18 -3.03
CA LEU A 84 17.12 -14.05 -2.13
C LEU A 84 18.03 -12.99 -2.75
N GLU A 85 19.16 -13.41 -3.33
CA GLU A 85 20.09 -12.54 -4.05
C GLU A 85 19.40 -11.84 -5.22
N HIS A 86 18.55 -12.54 -5.95
CA HIS A 86 17.77 -11.99 -7.05
C HIS A 86 16.77 -10.91 -6.57
N ILE A 87 15.99 -11.18 -5.51
CA ILE A 87 15.05 -10.22 -4.94
C ILE A 87 15.77 -8.96 -4.43
N ILE A 88 16.90 -9.13 -3.72
CA ILE A 88 17.72 -8.00 -3.24
C ILE A 88 18.29 -7.20 -4.41
N SER A 89 18.74 -7.88 -5.47
CA SER A 89 19.25 -7.23 -6.69
C SER A 89 18.17 -6.39 -7.36
N ILE A 90 16.96 -6.93 -7.54
CA ILE A 90 15.82 -6.17 -8.06
C ILE A 90 15.57 -4.94 -7.19
N TYR A 91 15.49 -5.08 -5.87
CA TYR A 91 15.22 -3.95 -4.98
C TYR A 91 16.29 -2.85 -5.06
N LYS A 92 17.58 -3.19 -5.14
CA LYS A 92 18.67 -2.21 -5.28
C LYS A 92 18.67 -1.48 -6.62
N ASN A 93 18.30 -2.17 -7.69
CA ASN A 93 18.25 -1.62 -9.05
C ASN A 93 16.95 -0.84 -9.31
N THR A 94 15.89 -1.14 -8.55
CA THR A 94 14.68 -0.33 -8.58
C THR A 94 14.99 0.95 -7.83
N ASN A 95 15.11 2.05 -8.56
CA ASN A 95 15.26 3.39 -7.99
C ASN A 95 13.94 3.82 -7.32
N LEU A 96 13.49 3.08 -6.29
CA LEU A 96 12.41 3.43 -5.37
C LEU A 96 12.90 4.55 -4.44
N TYR A 97 13.37 5.64 -5.05
CA TYR A 97 13.53 6.92 -4.44
C TYR A 97 12.12 7.46 -4.21
N ILE A 98 11.62 7.31 -2.99
CA ILE A 98 10.43 8.01 -2.54
C ILE A 98 10.96 9.26 -1.81
N PRO A 99 10.87 10.47 -2.39
CA PRO A 99 11.22 11.70 -1.68
C PRO A 99 10.44 11.83 -0.35
#